data_AF-A0A263D222-F1
#
_entry.id   AF-A0A263D222-F1
#
_cell.length_a   1.000
_cell.length_b   1.000
_cell.length_c   1.000
_cell.angle_alpha   90.00
_cell.angle_beta   90.00
_cell.angle_gamma   90.00
#
_symmetry.space_group_name_H-M   'P 1'
#
loop_
_entity.id
_entity.type
_entity.pdbx_description
1 polymer ?
#
loop_
_entity_poly.entity_id
_entity_poly.type
_entity_poly.pdbx_seq_one_letter_code
_entity_poly.pdbx_strand_id
1 'polypeptide(L)'
;MLDKNAPFPCIFGVDAVKRRTLRYCFAPAGPKRVAALAEALREFAGQCVELGRRTSLVAFFETDPEHRDLATQEREFWALLAALAEDDEEPWPTGISTDTESATWEFSFAGVPFFVVANTEFHQARRSRYFEYFTVTFQPRFVFDDLAEESVAGRNARKVIRERLRAYDDVAPHASLGSFGGESNREWVQYFLPDDESVVPQLTRCPINHTKPERNAMSGPRISTNSPIQVAPALRELMPEQGSVELQHDQPGKTFTWHRHSLDEQLHVLEGGMTLFWVDADNGYHEQRVTEGARIDLPAGTVHGSTAGAAGCHYVIKPEGGRTAVTEFLQEAQWPHPPVSAEAAR
;
A
#
# COMPACT_ATOMS: atom_id res chain seq x y z
N MET A 1 19.43 7.63 21.58
CA MET A 1 18.38 8.13 22.52
C MET A 1 18.86 8.33 23.97
N LEU A 2 19.72 7.47 24.55
CA LEU A 2 20.19 7.61 25.94
C LEU A 2 21.53 8.36 26.08
N ASP A 3 22.01 8.97 25.00
CA ASP A 3 23.23 9.76 25.02
C ASP A 3 23.05 11.00 25.91
N LYS A 4 23.99 11.20 26.84
CA LYS A 4 24.00 12.34 27.76
C LYS A 4 24.56 13.60 27.13
N ASN A 5 25.40 13.46 26.11
CA ASN A 5 26.07 14.55 25.41
C ASN A 5 25.20 15.10 24.26
N ALA A 6 24.34 14.25 23.70
CA ALA A 6 23.35 14.60 22.68
C ALA A 6 21.94 14.12 23.11
N PRO A 7 21.31 14.77 24.11
CA PRO A 7 20.05 14.31 24.66
C PRO A 7 18.93 14.39 23.61
N PHE A 8 18.29 13.24 23.36
CA PHE A 8 17.18 13.17 22.40
C PHE A 8 16.00 14.06 22.83
N PRO A 9 15.38 14.81 21.90
CA PRO A 9 14.42 15.86 22.25
C PRO A 9 13.11 15.33 22.82
N CYS A 10 12.63 14.17 22.36
CA CYS A 10 11.40 13.58 22.87
C CYS A 10 11.63 12.91 24.23
N ILE A 11 11.25 13.60 25.31
CA ILE A 11 11.33 13.08 26.69
C ILE A 11 10.53 11.78 26.88
N PHE A 12 9.42 11.62 26.16
CA PHE A 12 8.56 10.44 26.25
C PHE A 12 9.20 9.23 25.58
N GLY A 13 9.84 9.42 24.42
CA GLY A 13 10.61 8.36 23.78
C GLY A 13 11.78 7.90 24.66
N VAL A 14 12.50 8.83 25.30
CA VAL A 14 13.57 8.50 26.24
C VAL A 14 13.03 7.71 27.45
N ASP A 15 11.88 8.08 28.00
CA ASP A 15 11.24 7.36 29.10
C ASP A 15 10.81 5.94 28.67
N ALA A 16 10.22 5.79 27.48
CA ALA A 16 9.82 4.50 26.94
C ALA A 16 11.00 3.53 26.75
N VAL A 17 12.15 4.03 26.27
CA VAL A 17 13.40 3.24 26.19
C VAL A 17 13.86 2.81 27.59
N LYS A 18 13.90 3.74 28.56
CA LYS A 18 14.35 3.44 29.92
C LYS A 18 13.46 2.40 30.62
N ARG A 19 12.15 2.48 30.37
CA ARG A 19 11.14 1.57 30.95
C ARG A 19 10.96 0.28 30.16
N ARG A 20 11.62 0.13 29.00
CA ARG A 20 11.54 -1.05 28.12
C ARG A 20 10.11 -1.33 27.63
N THR A 21 9.39 -0.26 27.33
CA THR A 21 7.98 -0.31 26.92
C THR A 21 7.80 -0.18 25.41
N LEU A 22 8.88 0.00 24.66
CA LEU A 22 8.86 -0.03 23.20
C LEU A 22 8.68 -1.46 22.69
N ARG A 23 8.06 -1.57 21.51
CA ARG A 23 8.07 -2.77 20.68
C ARG A 23 8.75 -2.44 19.35
N TYR A 24 9.31 -3.47 18.73
CA TYR A 24 10.07 -3.34 17.51
C TYR A 24 9.60 -4.39 16.50
N CYS A 25 9.43 -4.00 15.25
CA CYS A 25 9.20 -4.94 14.16
C CYS A 25 10.17 -4.67 13.02
N PHE A 26 10.53 -5.72 12.29
CA PHE A 26 11.43 -5.66 11.14
C PHE A 26 10.63 -6.09 9.91
N ALA A 27 10.25 -5.12 9.08
CA ALA A 27 9.44 -5.34 7.90
C ALA A 27 10.34 -5.66 6.70
N PRO A 28 10.10 -6.79 6.00
CA PRO A 28 10.92 -7.19 4.85
C PRO A 28 10.68 -6.27 3.64
N ALA A 29 11.56 -6.34 2.66
CA ALA A 29 11.31 -5.79 1.34
C ALA A 29 10.26 -6.61 0.55
N GLY A 30 9.68 -5.99 -0.49
CA GLY A 30 8.78 -6.66 -1.42
C GLY A 30 7.36 -6.92 -0.88
N PRO A 31 6.61 -7.86 -1.49
CA PRO A 31 5.15 -7.94 -1.35
C PRO A 31 4.66 -8.35 0.04
N LYS A 32 5.53 -8.90 0.90
CA LYS A 32 5.18 -9.31 2.27
C LYS A 32 5.30 -8.17 3.28
N ARG A 33 5.84 -7.00 2.88
CA ARG A 33 6.10 -5.85 3.75
C ARG A 33 4.86 -5.41 4.54
N VAL A 34 3.75 -5.18 3.84
CA VAL A 34 2.50 -4.69 4.44
C VAL A 34 1.91 -5.73 5.40
N ALA A 35 1.82 -6.98 4.96
CA ALA A 35 1.26 -8.07 5.79
C ALA A 35 2.04 -8.27 7.10
N ALA A 36 3.38 -8.23 7.04
CA ALA A 36 4.23 -8.37 8.23
C ALA A 36 4.06 -7.18 9.20
N LEU A 37 3.94 -5.95 8.67
CA LEU A 37 3.71 -4.77 9.49
C LEU A 37 2.30 -4.75 10.10
N ALA A 38 1.29 -5.15 9.33
CA ALA A 38 -0.09 -5.27 9.79
C ALA A 38 -0.20 -6.27 10.96
N GLU A 39 0.44 -7.44 10.84
CA GLU A 39 0.51 -8.43 11.92
C GLU A 39 1.15 -7.86 13.19
N ALA A 40 2.30 -7.21 13.07
CA ALA A 40 2.98 -6.57 14.19
C ALA A 40 2.15 -5.44 14.83
N LEU A 41 1.43 -4.66 14.02
CA LEU A 41 0.54 -3.60 14.51
C LEU A 41 -0.67 -4.16 15.25
N ARG A 42 -1.29 -5.26 14.77
CA ARG A 42 -2.39 -5.93 15.49
C ARG A 42 -1.91 -6.45 16.84
N GLU A 43 -0.75 -7.10 16.88
CA GLU A 43 -0.18 -7.60 18.13
C GLU A 43 0.16 -6.44 19.10
N PHE A 44 0.71 -5.34 18.56
CA PHE A 44 1.02 -4.17 19.36
C PHE A 44 -0.24 -3.49 19.91
N ALA A 45 -1.26 -3.29 19.08
CA ALA A 45 -2.54 -2.70 19.47
C ALA A 45 -3.18 -3.48 20.63
N GLY A 46 -3.15 -4.82 20.57
CA GLY A 46 -3.70 -5.69 21.60
C GLY A 46 -2.98 -5.63 22.96
N GLN A 47 -1.72 -5.19 23.02
CA GLN A 47 -0.94 -5.14 24.26
C GLN A 47 -0.55 -3.72 24.71
N CYS A 48 -0.70 -2.70 23.86
CA CYS A 48 -0.09 -1.38 24.07
C CYS A 48 -0.50 -0.70 25.39
N VAL A 49 -1.73 -0.89 25.87
CA VAL A 49 -2.21 -0.34 27.15
C VAL A 49 -1.44 -0.95 28.33
N GLU A 50 -1.14 -2.25 28.28
CA GLU A 50 -0.44 -2.98 29.35
C GLU A 50 1.05 -2.63 29.43
N LEU A 51 1.63 -2.17 28.30
CA LEU A 51 3.02 -1.69 28.25
C LEU A 51 3.21 -0.39 29.04
N GLY A 52 2.12 0.32 29.32
CA GLY A 52 2.11 1.53 30.13
C GLY A 52 2.01 2.83 29.33
N ARG A 53 2.01 3.94 30.06
CA ARG A 53 1.65 5.28 29.55
C ARG A 53 2.58 5.83 28.46
N ARG A 54 3.78 5.27 28.31
CA ARG A 54 4.77 5.65 27.29
C ARG A 54 5.15 4.41 26.53
N THR A 55 4.62 4.24 25.33
CA THR A 55 4.94 3.08 24.48
C THR A 55 4.84 3.49 23.01
N SER A 56 5.49 2.75 22.12
CA SER A 56 5.39 2.90 20.68
C SER A 56 5.85 1.60 20.03
N LEU A 57 5.33 1.29 18.84
CA LEU A 57 5.92 0.32 17.93
C LEU A 57 6.85 1.07 16.99
N VAL A 58 8.11 0.64 16.90
CA VAL A 58 9.07 1.17 15.92
C VAL A 58 9.31 0.10 14.87
N ALA A 59 8.87 0.37 13.64
CA ALA A 59 9.07 -0.48 12.48
C ALA A 59 10.36 -0.09 11.75
N PHE A 60 11.26 -1.06 11.57
CA PHE A 60 12.46 -0.95 10.74
C PHE A 60 12.19 -1.63 9.41
N PHE A 61 12.48 -0.94 8.31
CA PHE A 61 12.28 -1.47 6.98
C PHE A 61 13.61 -1.91 6.38
N GLU A 62 13.62 -3.10 5.78
CA GLU A 62 14.74 -3.56 4.97
C GLU A 62 15.04 -2.55 3.86
N THR A 63 16.33 -2.22 3.69
CA THR A 63 16.77 -1.20 2.75
C THR A 63 16.38 -1.57 1.33
N ASP A 64 15.72 -0.63 0.65
CA ASP A 64 15.35 -0.74 -0.75
C ASP A 64 16.29 0.12 -1.60
N PRO A 65 17.04 -0.45 -2.55
CA PRO A 65 17.92 0.32 -3.44
C PRO A 65 17.20 1.39 -4.27
N GLU A 66 15.88 1.29 -4.41
CA GLU A 66 15.07 2.27 -5.14
C GLU A 66 14.76 3.54 -4.32
N HIS A 67 14.97 3.52 -3.00
CA HIS A 67 14.75 4.69 -2.13
C HIS A 67 15.95 5.65 -2.20
N ARG A 68 15.93 6.54 -3.19
CA ARG A 68 17.08 7.42 -3.50
C ARG A 68 17.01 8.82 -2.88
N ASP A 69 15.84 9.25 -2.41
CA ASP A 69 15.62 10.59 -1.88
C ASP A 69 14.42 10.66 -0.91
N LEU A 70 14.31 11.80 -0.23
CA LEU A 70 13.25 12.07 0.76
C LEU A 70 11.85 12.01 0.15
N ALA A 71 11.68 12.52 -1.07
CA ALA A 71 10.38 12.54 -1.76
C ALA A 71 9.91 11.13 -2.11
N THR A 72 10.82 10.23 -2.47
CA THR A 72 10.51 8.82 -2.73
C THR A 72 10.11 8.12 -1.45
N GLN A 73 10.83 8.33 -0.34
CA GLN A 73 10.43 7.77 0.95
C GLN A 73 9.11 8.35 1.49
N GLU A 74 8.81 9.61 1.20
CA GLU A 74 7.50 10.20 1.53
C GLU A 74 6.37 9.48 0.78
N ARG A 75 6.53 9.24 -0.53
CA ARG A 75 5.53 8.49 -1.31
C ARG A 75 5.34 7.07 -0.77
N GLU A 76 6.42 6.38 -0.48
CA GLU A 76 6.40 5.02 0.09
C GLU A 76 5.76 5.00 1.48
N PHE A 77 6.05 5.99 2.33
CA PHE A 77 5.41 6.16 3.63
C PHE A 77 3.89 6.27 3.51
N TRP A 78 3.40 7.11 2.61
CA TRP A 78 1.97 7.29 2.40
C TRP A 78 1.31 6.08 1.76
N ALA A 79 1.97 5.43 0.79
CA ALA A 79 1.49 4.18 0.19
C ALA A 79 1.38 3.06 1.23
N LEU A 80 2.36 2.98 2.15
CA LEU A 80 2.35 2.03 3.26
C LEU A 80 1.16 2.27 4.20
N LEU A 81 0.92 3.51 4.63
CA LEU A 81 -0.22 3.81 5.51
C LEU A 81 -1.56 3.56 4.83
N ALA A 82 -1.68 3.85 3.53
CA ALA A 82 -2.87 3.54 2.76
C ALA A 82 -3.13 2.03 2.69
N ALA A 83 -2.10 1.23 2.38
CA ALA A 83 -2.21 -0.23 2.33
C ALA A 83 -2.57 -0.84 3.70
N LEU A 84 -2.03 -0.30 4.80
CA LEU A 84 -2.43 -0.70 6.15
C LEU A 84 -3.90 -0.36 6.44
N ALA A 85 -4.36 0.85 6.06
CA ALA A 85 -5.75 1.24 6.27
C ALA A 85 -6.73 0.36 5.48
N GLU A 86 -6.32 -0.14 4.31
CA GLU A 86 -7.08 -1.10 3.50
C GLU A 86 -7.11 -2.50 4.10
N ASP A 87 -6.02 -2.97 4.73
CA ASP A 87 -5.92 -4.26 5.42
C ASP A 87 -6.66 -4.30 6.78
N ASP A 88 -6.99 -3.14 7.35
CA ASP A 88 -7.60 -3.08 8.69
C ASP A 88 -9.04 -3.63 8.69
N GLU A 89 -9.24 -4.78 9.32
CA GLU A 89 -10.54 -5.42 9.48
C GLU A 89 -11.31 -4.91 10.71
N GLU A 90 -10.65 -4.21 11.63
CA GLU A 90 -11.28 -3.77 12.88
C GLU A 90 -12.18 -2.53 12.67
N PRO A 91 -13.20 -2.34 13.54
CA PRO A 91 -13.99 -1.12 13.54
C PRO A 91 -13.14 0.12 13.82
N TRP A 92 -13.48 1.23 13.16
CA TRP A 92 -12.86 2.52 13.42
C TRP A 92 -13.08 2.96 14.88
N PRO A 93 -12.06 3.49 15.58
CA PRO A 93 -12.18 3.85 16.99
C PRO A 93 -13.24 4.94 17.23
N THR A 94 -13.97 4.80 18.34
CA THR A 94 -14.96 5.80 18.75
C THR A 94 -14.28 7.10 19.13
N GLY A 95 -14.82 8.23 18.67
CA GLY A 95 -14.31 9.58 19.00
C GLY A 95 -13.17 10.08 18.11
N ILE A 96 -12.74 9.28 17.13
CA ILE A 96 -11.79 9.69 16.09
C ILE A 96 -12.56 9.89 14.78
N SER A 97 -12.37 11.04 14.14
CA SER A 97 -13.02 11.33 12.86
C SER A 97 -12.53 10.38 11.76
N THR A 98 -13.40 10.01 10.83
CA THR A 98 -13.04 9.32 9.58
C THR A 98 -12.69 10.30 8.44
N ASP A 99 -13.09 11.56 8.55
CA ASP A 99 -12.68 12.64 7.65
C ASP A 99 -11.25 13.06 7.95
N THR A 100 -10.32 12.82 7.02
CA THR A 100 -8.88 13.13 7.14
C THR A 100 -8.57 14.61 7.30
N GLU A 101 -9.50 15.49 6.92
CA GLU A 101 -9.35 16.93 7.04
C GLU A 101 -9.88 17.48 8.38
N SER A 102 -10.50 16.62 9.18
CA SER A 102 -10.96 16.93 10.53
C SER A 102 -9.79 17.08 11.50
N ALA A 103 -9.91 18.05 12.41
CA ALA A 103 -8.95 18.27 13.48
C ALA A 103 -8.85 17.08 14.47
N THR A 104 -9.84 16.19 14.46
CA THR A 104 -9.92 15.01 15.34
C THR A 104 -9.67 13.69 14.61
N TRP A 105 -9.19 13.75 13.37
CA TRP A 105 -8.73 12.58 12.65
C TRP A 105 -7.30 12.24 13.08
N GLU A 106 -7.03 10.94 13.20
CA GLU A 106 -5.71 10.37 13.39
C GLU A 106 -5.70 9.00 12.73
N PHE A 107 -4.59 8.61 12.10
CA PHE A 107 -4.46 7.29 11.49
C PHE A 107 -4.75 6.22 12.54
N SER A 108 -5.68 5.32 12.24
CA SER A 108 -6.11 4.28 13.17
C SER A 108 -5.99 2.92 12.50
N PHE A 109 -5.55 1.93 13.28
CA PHE A 109 -5.40 0.55 12.84
C PHE A 109 -5.70 -0.38 14.02
N ALA A 110 -6.40 -1.49 13.79
CA ALA A 110 -6.79 -2.44 14.83
C ALA A 110 -7.53 -1.78 16.02
N GLY A 111 -8.39 -0.80 15.72
CA GLY A 111 -9.18 -0.06 16.71
C GLY A 111 -8.37 0.93 17.58
N VAL A 112 -7.09 1.18 17.27
CA VAL A 112 -6.23 2.11 18.03
C VAL A 112 -5.80 3.28 17.16
N PRO A 113 -6.00 4.54 17.59
CA PRO A 113 -5.45 5.72 16.91
C PRO A 113 -3.96 5.90 17.23
N PHE A 114 -3.18 6.19 16.19
CA PHE A 114 -1.73 6.33 16.25
C PHE A 114 -1.27 7.66 15.66
N PHE A 115 -0.49 8.40 16.44
CA PHE A 115 0.41 9.39 15.87
C PHE A 115 1.59 8.67 15.21
N VAL A 116 1.81 8.94 13.93
CA VAL A 116 2.82 8.25 13.13
C VAL A 116 4.00 9.20 12.89
N VAL A 117 5.22 8.66 12.93
CA VAL A 117 6.44 9.41 12.64
C VAL A 117 7.30 8.62 11.68
N ALA A 118 7.66 9.24 10.55
CA ALA A 118 8.72 8.74 9.68
C ALA A 118 10.09 9.29 10.10
N ASN A 119 11.09 8.43 9.98
CA ASN A 119 12.49 8.72 10.27
C ASN A 119 13.34 8.17 9.12
N THR A 120 14.24 8.99 8.56
CA THR A 120 14.99 8.62 7.36
C THR A 120 16.41 9.16 7.30
N GLU A 121 17.24 8.60 6.41
CA GLU A 121 18.63 9.05 6.22
C GLU A 121 18.72 10.41 5.51
N PHE A 122 17.63 10.85 4.88
CA PHE A 122 17.57 12.11 4.14
C PHE A 122 17.15 13.30 5.01
N HIS A 123 16.70 13.06 6.25
CA HIS A 123 16.50 14.12 7.24
C HIS A 123 17.83 14.54 7.85
N GLN A 124 18.56 15.46 7.22
CA GLN A 124 19.88 15.89 7.68
C GLN A 124 19.79 17.11 8.60
N ALA A 125 18.97 18.10 8.24
CA ALA A 125 18.79 19.32 9.03
C ALA A 125 17.87 19.10 10.22
N ARG A 126 16.81 18.29 10.06
CA ARG A 126 15.93 17.81 11.14
C ARG A 126 16.49 16.53 11.74
N ARG A 127 17.59 16.64 12.47
CA ARG A 127 18.28 15.52 13.11
C ARG A 127 17.39 14.67 14.02
N SER A 128 16.31 15.22 14.56
CA SER A 128 15.28 14.53 15.35
C SER A 128 14.45 13.54 14.53
N ARG A 129 14.44 13.70 13.19
CA ARG A 129 13.85 12.81 12.19
C ARG A 129 14.90 11.94 11.48
N TYR A 130 16.20 12.18 11.67
CA TYR A 130 17.26 11.36 11.10
C TYR A 130 17.29 9.92 11.65
N PHE A 131 17.42 8.94 10.76
CA PHE A 131 17.88 7.59 11.09
C PHE A 131 18.54 6.92 9.87
N GLU A 132 19.55 6.06 10.07
CA GLU A 132 20.29 5.41 8.97
C GLU A 132 19.42 4.49 8.09
N TYR A 133 18.25 4.09 8.59
CA TYR A 133 17.29 3.26 7.87
C TYR A 133 15.93 3.96 7.80
N PHE A 134 15.11 3.61 6.82
CA PHE A 134 13.71 4.00 6.85
C PHE A 134 13.03 3.34 8.05
N THR A 135 12.46 4.17 8.92
CA THR A 135 11.77 3.73 10.13
C THR A 135 10.47 4.48 10.30
N VAL A 136 9.46 3.76 10.79
CA VAL A 136 8.15 4.33 11.11
C VAL A 136 7.80 4.01 12.55
N THR A 137 7.54 5.04 13.34
CA THR A 137 7.12 4.89 14.74
C THR A 137 5.61 5.13 14.84
N PHE A 138 4.89 4.14 15.36
CA PHE A 138 3.45 4.21 15.66
C PHE A 138 3.26 4.42 17.16
N GLN A 139 2.68 5.56 17.54
CA GLN A 139 2.52 5.98 18.92
C GLN A 139 1.03 6.05 19.26
N PRO A 140 0.50 5.18 20.14
CA PRO A 140 -0.91 5.24 20.51
C PRO A 140 -1.28 6.63 21.05
N ARG A 141 -2.46 7.15 20.69
CA ARG A 141 -2.91 8.51 21.06
C ARG A 141 -2.77 8.80 22.56
N PHE A 142 -3.11 7.83 23.41
CA PHE A 142 -3.05 7.96 24.88
C PHE A 142 -1.66 8.32 25.41
N VAL A 143 -0.60 8.07 24.64
CA VAL A 143 0.78 8.46 24.99
C VAL A 143 0.92 9.97 25.11
N PHE A 144 0.02 10.74 24.49
CA PHE A 144 0.01 12.20 24.50
C PHE A 144 -0.96 12.81 25.53
N ASP A 145 -1.68 12.02 26.32
CA ASP A 145 -2.65 12.54 27.31
C ASP A 145 -1.98 13.50 28.31
N ASP A 146 -0.75 13.19 28.72
CA ASP A 146 0.05 14.05 29.61
C ASP A 146 0.65 15.29 28.89
N LEU A 147 0.38 15.49 27.60
CA LEU A 147 0.71 16.72 26.84
C LEU A 147 -0.53 17.59 26.57
N ALA A 148 -1.67 17.34 27.21
CA ALA A 148 -2.83 18.22 27.06
C ALA A 148 -2.45 19.68 27.37
N GLU A 149 -2.80 20.60 26.45
CA GLU A 149 -2.47 22.04 26.58
C GLU A 149 -3.13 22.66 27.83
N GLU A 150 -4.20 22.02 28.31
CA GLU A 150 -5.03 22.52 29.40
C GLU A 150 -4.35 22.28 30.75
N SER A 151 -3.44 21.30 30.81
CA SER A 151 -2.69 20.96 32.00
C SER A 151 -1.37 21.74 32.13
N VAL A 152 -1.04 22.17 33.35
CA VAL A 152 0.26 22.81 33.65
C VAL A 152 1.43 21.87 33.30
N ALA A 153 1.28 20.57 33.59
CA ALA A 153 2.28 19.56 33.29
C ALA A 153 2.50 19.42 31.77
N GLY A 154 1.43 19.38 30.98
CA GLY A 154 1.49 19.29 29.53
C GLY A 154 2.12 20.53 28.88
N ARG A 155 1.75 21.74 29.33
CA ARG A 155 2.40 22.98 28.85
C ARG A 155 3.91 23.00 29.14
N ASN A 156 4.30 22.58 30.34
CA ASN A 156 5.72 22.49 30.71
C ASN A 156 6.45 21.43 29.87
N ALA A 157 5.86 20.25 29.69
CA ALA A 157 6.44 19.19 28.86
C ALA A 157 6.63 19.64 27.41
N ARG A 158 5.62 20.29 26.81
CA ARG A 158 5.71 20.88 25.46
C ARG A 158 6.80 21.93 25.35
N LYS A 159 6.90 22.82 26.35
CA LYS A 159 7.97 23.84 26.40
C LYS A 159 9.35 23.18 26.40
N VAL A 160 9.57 22.19 27.26
CA VAL A 160 10.84 21.45 27.33
C VAL A 160 11.14 20.72 26.02
N ILE A 161 10.15 20.07 25.39
CA ILE A 161 10.34 19.39 24.10
C ILE A 161 10.74 20.40 23.01
N ARG A 162 10.05 21.54 22.92
CA ARG A 162 10.36 22.59 21.93
C ARG A 162 11.74 23.20 22.15
N GLU A 163 12.15 23.41 23.39
CA GLU A 163 13.51 23.88 23.72
C GLU A 163 14.58 22.85 23.33
N ARG A 164 14.33 21.56 23.57
CA ARG A 164 15.26 20.50 23.15
C ARG A 164 15.34 20.35 21.64
N LEU A 165 14.21 20.45 20.92
CA LEU A 165 14.21 20.41 19.45
C LEU A 165 15.09 21.51 18.87
N ARG A 166 14.95 22.75 19.35
CA ARG A 166 15.80 23.88 18.92
C ARG A 166 17.30 23.68 19.19
N ALA A 167 17.65 22.87 20.18
CA ALA A 167 19.04 22.58 20.51
C ALA A 167 19.57 21.33 19.78
N TYR A 168 18.69 20.48 19.26
CA TYR A 168 19.02 19.19 18.65
C TYR A 168 19.01 19.24 17.13
N ASP A 169 18.05 19.96 16.54
CA ASP A 169 17.90 20.15 15.10
C ASP A 169 18.67 21.40 14.64
N ASP A 170 19.14 21.38 13.39
CA ASP A 170 19.83 22.50 12.77
C ASP A 170 18.84 23.53 12.17
N VAL A 171 17.54 23.24 12.25
CA VAL A 171 16.42 24.08 11.79
C VAL A 171 15.41 24.30 12.92
N ALA A 172 14.56 25.31 12.75
CA ALA A 172 13.52 25.61 13.73
C ALA A 172 12.44 24.49 13.76
N PRO A 173 11.68 24.36 14.86
CA PRO A 173 10.51 23.48 14.88
C PRO A 173 9.55 23.84 13.74
N HIS A 174 9.20 22.86 12.91
CA HIS A 174 8.38 23.06 11.72
C HIS A 174 7.01 23.66 12.06
N ALA A 175 6.51 24.56 11.19
CA ALA A 175 5.26 25.28 11.41
C ALA A 175 4.01 24.38 11.50
N SER A 176 4.03 23.19 10.88
CA SER A 176 2.95 22.21 10.96
C SER A 176 2.79 21.54 12.33
N LEU A 177 3.76 21.68 13.24
CA LEU A 177 3.68 21.06 14.56
C LEU A 177 2.59 21.70 15.41
N GLY A 178 1.53 20.95 15.67
CA GLY A 178 0.30 21.44 16.28
C GLY A 178 -0.20 20.56 17.44
N SER A 179 -1.50 20.67 17.68
CA SER A 179 -2.20 19.92 18.72
C SER A 179 -3.45 19.29 18.13
N PHE A 180 -3.62 17.99 18.41
CA PHE A 180 -4.82 17.24 18.08
C PHE A 180 -6.08 17.96 18.58
N GLY A 181 -7.10 18.02 17.73
CA GLY A 181 -8.35 18.72 17.98
C GLY A 181 -8.30 20.24 17.75
N GLY A 182 -7.13 20.83 17.50
CA GLY A 182 -7.03 22.25 17.17
C GLY A 182 -7.67 22.57 15.82
N GLU A 183 -8.54 23.59 15.74
CA GLU A 183 -9.33 23.91 14.53
C GLU A 183 -8.48 24.12 13.26
N SER A 184 -7.27 24.65 13.42
CA SER A 184 -6.31 24.89 12.34
C SER A 184 -5.31 23.74 12.14
N ASN A 185 -5.37 22.68 12.94
CA ASN A 185 -4.42 21.58 12.90
C ASN A 185 -5.00 20.34 12.20
N ARG A 186 -4.13 19.62 11.50
CA ARG A 186 -4.42 18.29 10.93
C ARG A 186 -3.28 17.39 11.37
N GLU A 187 -3.57 16.25 11.98
CA GLU A 187 -2.47 15.42 12.51
C GLU A 187 -1.56 14.89 11.41
N TRP A 188 -2.13 14.47 10.27
CA TRP A 188 -1.37 13.85 9.18
C TRP A 188 -0.26 14.76 8.62
N VAL A 189 -0.41 16.09 8.65
CA VAL A 189 0.65 17.00 8.16
C VAL A 189 1.91 16.97 9.04
N GLN A 190 1.86 16.30 10.20
CA GLN A 190 2.98 16.15 11.12
C GLN A 190 3.68 14.79 10.98
N TYR A 191 3.09 13.84 10.25
CA TYR A 191 3.59 12.45 10.20
C TYR A 191 4.89 12.32 9.41
N PHE A 192 4.94 13.02 8.28
CA PHE A 192 6.13 13.14 7.45
C PHE A 192 6.45 14.63 7.29
N LEU A 193 7.46 15.11 8.02
CA LEU A 193 7.91 16.49 7.90
C LEU A 193 9.01 16.57 6.83
N PRO A 194 9.02 17.61 5.97
CA PRO A 194 10.14 17.84 5.08
C PRO A 194 11.38 18.23 5.90
N ASP A 195 12.58 18.06 5.33
CA ASP A 195 13.83 18.41 6.01
C ASP A 195 14.10 19.94 6.01
N ASP A 196 13.35 20.70 5.21
CA ASP A 196 13.40 22.16 5.17
C ASP A 196 12.16 22.80 5.84
N GLU A 197 12.00 24.12 5.68
CA GLU A 197 10.84 24.87 6.19
C GLU A 197 9.68 24.93 5.19
N SER A 198 9.67 24.10 4.15
CA SER A 198 8.56 24.07 3.20
C SER A 198 7.29 23.58 3.89
N VAL A 199 6.25 24.42 3.90
CA VAL A 199 5.02 24.14 4.66
C VAL A 199 4.18 23.09 3.95
N VAL A 200 4.41 21.78 4.13
CA VAL A 200 3.69 20.63 3.49
C VAL A 200 2.64 21.06 2.43
N PRO A 201 3.04 21.71 1.30
CA PRO A 201 2.09 22.48 0.50
C PRO A 201 1.69 21.73 -0.77
N GLN A 202 2.38 20.63 -1.08
CA GLN A 202 2.13 19.83 -2.27
C GLN A 202 0.86 18.97 -2.13
N LEU A 203 0.40 18.76 -0.89
CA LEU A 203 -0.77 17.98 -0.56
C LEU A 203 -1.85 18.94 -0.04
N THR A 204 -2.81 19.27 -0.89
CA THR A 204 -3.99 20.05 -0.48
C THR A 204 -4.93 19.26 0.46
N ARG A 205 -4.70 17.95 0.59
CA ARG A 205 -5.45 16.96 1.37
C ARG A 205 -4.56 15.80 1.79
N CYS A 206 -5.00 15.04 2.78
CA CYS A 206 -4.32 13.82 3.22
C CYS A 206 -4.14 12.81 2.07
N PRO A 207 -2.96 12.20 1.90
CA PRO A 207 -2.73 11.15 0.89
C PRO A 207 -3.49 9.85 1.17
N ILE A 208 -3.91 9.62 2.42
CA ILE A 208 -4.76 8.49 2.79
C ILE A 208 -6.20 8.87 2.54
N ASN A 209 -6.93 8.07 1.78
CA ASN A 209 -8.38 8.20 1.65
C ASN A 209 -9.04 7.23 2.64
N HIS A 210 -9.44 7.71 3.82
CA HIS A 210 -10.23 6.93 4.79
C HIS A 210 -11.69 6.72 4.39
N THR A 211 -12.08 7.12 3.17
CA THR A 211 -13.22 6.50 2.54
C THR A 211 -12.87 5.04 2.23
N LYS A 212 -12.82 4.17 3.27
CA LYS A 212 -13.51 2.88 3.16
C LYS A 212 -14.84 3.26 2.52
N PRO A 213 -15.16 2.80 1.30
CA PRO A 213 -16.46 3.10 0.73
C PRO A 213 -17.44 2.68 1.82
N GLU A 214 -18.14 3.65 2.41
CA GLU A 214 -19.35 3.31 3.11
C GLU A 214 -20.07 2.40 2.12
N ARG A 215 -20.42 1.18 2.53
CA ARG A 215 -21.44 0.41 1.81
C ARG A 215 -22.81 1.11 1.99
N ASN A 216 -22.84 2.44 2.00
CA ASN A 216 -23.97 3.21 1.54
C ASN A 216 -24.10 2.87 0.07
N ALA A 217 -25.19 2.17 -0.25
CA ALA A 217 -25.54 1.80 -1.60
C ALA A 217 -25.29 3.00 -2.52
N MET A 218 -24.29 2.89 -3.41
CA MET A 218 -23.99 3.95 -4.36
C MET A 218 -25.26 4.26 -5.14
N SER A 219 -25.79 5.47 -4.97
CA SER A 219 -26.98 5.93 -5.70
C SER A 219 -26.63 6.51 -7.08
N GLY A 220 -25.34 6.56 -7.44
CA GLY A 220 -24.85 7.10 -8.71
C GLY A 220 -23.32 7.19 -8.80
N PRO A 221 -22.78 7.56 -9.98
CA PRO A 221 -21.33 7.65 -10.22
C PRO A 221 -20.72 8.89 -9.53
N ARG A 222 -19.54 8.71 -8.92
CA ARG A 222 -18.67 9.81 -8.49
C ARG A 222 -17.60 10.03 -9.56
N ILE A 223 -17.41 11.29 -9.96
CA ILE A 223 -16.44 11.68 -11.01
C ILE A 223 -15.30 12.45 -10.35
N SER A 224 -14.06 12.01 -10.58
CA SER A 224 -12.83 12.68 -10.18
C SER A 224 -11.86 12.76 -11.35
N THR A 225 -11.04 13.80 -11.40
CA THR A 225 -10.09 14.04 -12.49
C THR A 225 -8.67 13.71 -12.03
N ASN A 226 -8.03 12.74 -12.68
CA ASN A 226 -6.63 12.39 -12.47
C ASN A 226 -5.77 12.88 -13.64
N SER A 227 -4.44 12.89 -13.46
CA SER A 227 -3.50 13.17 -14.55
C SER A 227 -3.69 12.18 -15.71
N PRO A 228 -3.61 12.62 -16.98
CA PRO A 228 -3.76 11.74 -18.14
C PRO A 228 -2.69 10.63 -18.16
N ILE A 229 -3.14 9.37 -18.24
CA ILE A 229 -2.27 8.20 -18.40
C ILE A 229 -1.80 8.13 -19.85
N GLN A 230 -0.49 7.96 -20.07
CA GLN A 230 0.07 7.77 -21.39
C GLN A 230 -0.01 6.30 -21.81
N VAL A 231 -0.78 6.00 -22.86
CA VAL A 231 -0.84 4.65 -23.45
C VAL A 231 0.27 4.49 -24.48
N ALA A 232 1.11 3.46 -24.30
CA ALA A 232 2.22 3.13 -25.19
C ALA A 232 1.74 2.90 -26.64
N PRO A 233 2.49 3.33 -27.68
CA PRO A 233 2.09 3.19 -29.08
C PRO A 233 1.70 1.75 -29.48
N ALA A 234 2.47 0.75 -29.02
CA ALA A 234 2.19 -0.65 -29.31
C ALA A 234 0.81 -1.12 -28.78
N LEU A 235 0.39 -0.67 -27.60
CA LEU A 235 -0.94 -0.97 -27.06
C LEU A 235 -2.04 -0.26 -27.86
N ARG A 236 -1.78 0.94 -28.40
CA ARG A 236 -2.73 1.65 -29.26
C ARG A 236 -2.98 0.92 -30.58
N GLU A 237 -1.96 0.25 -31.13
CA GLU A 237 -2.09 -0.54 -32.35
C GLU A 237 -2.97 -1.79 -32.16
N LEU A 238 -3.07 -2.31 -30.93
CA LEU A 238 -3.96 -3.41 -30.59
C LEU A 238 -5.43 -3.00 -30.48
N MET A 239 -5.70 -1.71 -30.22
CA MET A 239 -7.06 -1.20 -30.03
C MET A 239 -7.91 -1.36 -31.30
N PRO A 240 -9.16 -1.82 -31.17
CA PRO A 240 -10.12 -1.75 -32.28
C PRO A 240 -10.52 -0.30 -32.54
N GLU A 241 -11.03 -0.03 -33.75
CA GLU A 241 -11.62 1.28 -34.10
C GLU A 241 -12.79 1.62 -33.16
N GLN A 242 -13.57 0.61 -32.76
CA GLN A 242 -14.65 0.70 -31.78
C GLN A 242 -14.67 -0.60 -30.96
N GLY A 243 -14.85 -0.48 -29.63
CA GLY A 243 -14.96 -1.64 -28.73
C GLY A 243 -13.88 -1.68 -27.66
N SER A 244 -13.45 -2.88 -27.29
CA SER A 244 -12.45 -3.10 -26.24
C SER A 244 -11.42 -4.17 -26.60
N VAL A 245 -10.27 -4.10 -25.93
CA VAL A 245 -9.37 -5.23 -25.70
C VAL A 245 -9.37 -5.53 -24.20
N GLU A 246 -8.99 -6.74 -23.82
CA GLU A 246 -8.84 -7.14 -22.42
C GLU A 246 -7.36 -7.26 -22.09
N LEU A 247 -6.92 -6.71 -20.95
CA LEU A 247 -5.59 -6.95 -20.40
C LEU A 247 -5.75 -7.89 -19.21
N GLN A 248 -5.12 -9.06 -19.29
CA GLN A 248 -5.20 -10.10 -18.27
C GLN A 248 -3.86 -10.29 -17.57
N HIS A 249 -3.94 -10.52 -16.25
CA HIS A 249 -2.82 -10.86 -15.39
C HIS A 249 -3.15 -12.15 -14.65
N ASP A 250 -2.55 -13.24 -15.12
CA ASP A 250 -2.65 -14.53 -14.47
C ASP A 250 -1.48 -14.76 -13.53
N GLN A 251 -1.80 -15.03 -12.26
CA GLN A 251 -0.82 -15.39 -11.24
C GLN A 251 -0.14 -16.73 -11.55
N PRO A 252 1.06 -17.01 -11.00
CA PRO A 252 1.74 -18.28 -11.19
C PRO A 252 0.83 -19.50 -10.96
N GLY A 253 0.76 -20.38 -11.97
CA GLY A 253 -0.06 -21.59 -11.92
C GLY A 253 -1.57 -21.38 -11.98
N LYS A 254 -2.06 -20.16 -12.23
CA LYS A 254 -3.47 -19.92 -12.53
C LYS A 254 -3.86 -20.72 -13.78
N THR A 255 -4.91 -21.52 -13.66
CA THR A 255 -5.51 -22.24 -14.79
C THR A 255 -6.85 -21.61 -15.15
N PHE A 256 -7.03 -21.33 -16.43
CA PHE A 256 -8.30 -21.03 -17.05
C PHE A 256 -8.75 -22.29 -17.79
N THR A 257 -9.61 -23.07 -17.14
CA THR A 257 -9.96 -24.44 -17.53
C THR A 257 -10.78 -24.48 -18.81
N TRP A 258 -11.00 -25.68 -19.37
CA TRP A 258 -11.69 -25.90 -20.64
C TRP A 258 -12.94 -25.04 -20.87
N HIS A 259 -12.88 -24.25 -21.95
CA HIS A 259 -13.94 -23.35 -22.37
C HIS A 259 -13.83 -23.07 -23.88
N ARG A 260 -14.80 -22.34 -24.40
CA ARG A 260 -14.79 -21.82 -25.78
C ARG A 260 -15.43 -20.44 -25.84
N HIS A 261 -15.06 -19.68 -26.86
CA HIS A 261 -15.58 -18.34 -27.11
C HIS A 261 -16.48 -18.31 -28.34
N SER A 262 -17.44 -17.39 -28.36
CA SER A 262 -18.33 -17.19 -29.50
C SER A 262 -17.72 -16.41 -30.67
N LEU A 263 -16.52 -15.84 -30.50
CA LEU A 263 -15.84 -14.99 -31.48
C LEU A 263 -14.41 -15.49 -31.67
N ASP A 264 -13.82 -15.13 -32.81
CA ASP A 264 -12.38 -15.25 -33.00
C ASP A 264 -11.69 -14.28 -32.03
N GLU A 265 -10.62 -14.75 -31.39
CA GLU A 265 -9.82 -13.96 -30.48
C GLU A 265 -8.35 -14.02 -30.87
N GLN A 266 -7.64 -12.94 -30.59
CA GLN A 266 -6.20 -12.88 -30.76
C GLN A 266 -5.56 -12.54 -29.42
N LEU A 267 -4.70 -13.40 -28.92
CA LEU A 267 -3.96 -13.17 -27.68
C LEU A 267 -2.52 -12.75 -27.99
N HIS A 268 -2.00 -11.78 -27.24
CA HIS A 268 -0.62 -11.31 -27.31
C HIS A 268 0.01 -11.42 -25.94
N VAL A 269 1.02 -12.28 -25.79
CA VAL A 269 1.74 -12.45 -24.52
C VAL A 269 2.75 -11.31 -24.36
N LEU A 270 2.57 -10.48 -23.35
CA LEU A 270 3.39 -9.30 -23.07
C LEU A 270 4.55 -9.58 -22.12
N GLU A 271 4.33 -10.44 -21.12
CA GLU A 271 5.32 -10.79 -20.11
C GLU A 271 5.02 -12.19 -19.54
N GLY A 272 6.07 -12.96 -19.24
CA GLY A 272 5.94 -14.31 -18.70
C GLY A 272 5.53 -15.33 -19.76
N GLY A 273 4.57 -16.20 -19.43
CA GLY A 273 4.03 -17.16 -20.40
C GLY A 273 3.06 -18.18 -19.81
N MET A 274 2.34 -18.86 -20.68
CA MET A 274 1.35 -19.88 -20.35
C MET A 274 1.54 -21.14 -21.20
N THR A 275 1.00 -22.27 -20.74
CA THR A 275 0.79 -23.43 -21.59
C THR A 275 -0.65 -23.40 -22.06
N LEU A 276 -0.84 -23.22 -23.36
CA LEU A 276 -2.14 -23.30 -24.02
C LEU A 276 -2.41 -24.76 -24.40
N PHE A 277 -3.60 -25.26 -24.13
CA PHE A 277 -4.03 -26.59 -24.53
C PHE A 277 -5.40 -26.54 -25.18
N TRP A 278 -5.61 -27.31 -26.23
CA TRP A 278 -6.85 -27.28 -27.02
C TRP A 278 -7.13 -28.63 -27.68
N VAL A 279 -8.34 -28.78 -28.19
CA VAL A 279 -8.69 -29.88 -29.10
C VAL A 279 -8.97 -29.34 -30.50
N ASP A 280 -8.49 -30.04 -31.52
CA ASP A 280 -8.78 -29.72 -32.91
C ASP A 280 -10.17 -30.23 -33.36
N ALA A 281 -10.51 -30.01 -34.63
CA ALA A 281 -11.80 -30.40 -35.19
C ALA A 281 -12.04 -31.94 -35.22
N ASP A 282 -10.98 -32.74 -35.14
CA ASP A 282 -11.01 -34.21 -35.09
C ASP A 282 -10.93 -34.73 -33.64
N ASN A 283 -11.09 -33.84 -32.64
CA ASN A 283 -10.89 -34.10 -31.21
C ASN A 283 -9.46 -34.55 -30.85
N GLY A 284 -8.47 -34.24 -31.68
CA GLY A 284 -7.05 -34.41 -31.36
C GLY A 284 -6.62 -33.41 -30.29
N TYR A 285 -5.98 -33.87 -29.21
CA TYR A 285 -5.44 -33.02 -28.15
C TYR A 285 -4.09 -32.43 -28.54
N HIS A 286 -3.93 -31.14 -28.27
CA HIS A 286 -2.70 -30.39 -28.48
C HIS A 286 -2.41 -29.53 -27.27
N GLU A 287 -1.13 -29.32 -27.00
CA GLU A 287 -0.67 -28.34 -26.03
C GLU A 287 0.62 -27.68 -26.51
N GLN A 288 0.79 -26.41 -26.18
CA GLN A 288 1.95 -25.63 -26.56
C GLN A 288 2.27 -24.59 -25.48
N ARG A 289 3.55 -24.55 -25.10
CA ARG A 289 4.09 -23.46 -24.30
C ARG A 289 4.25 -22.21 -25.16
N VAL A 290 3.71 -21.10 -24.67
CA VAL A 290 3.82 -19.77 -25.27
C VAL A 290 4.42 -18.79 -24.27
N THR A 291 5.30 -17.92 -24.76
CA THR A 291 6.06 -16.96 -23.94
C THR A 291 5.89 -15.55 -24.51
N GLU A 292 6.50 -14.56 -23.86
CA GLU A 292 6.59 -13.18 -24.33
C GLU A 292 6.82 -13.06 -25.85
N GLY A 293 6.04 -12.18 -26.49
CA GLY A 293 6.04 -11.96 -27.94
C GLY A 293 5.18 -12.94 -28.73
N ALA A 294 4.63 -13.99 -28.11
CA ALA A 294 3.71 -14.90 -28.79
C ALA A 294 2.40 -14.20 -29.16
N ARG A 295 1.98 -14.43 -30.41
CA ARG A 295 0.65 -14.13 -30.93
C ARG A 295 -0.09 -15.45 -31.11
N ILE A 296 -1.29 -15.54 -30.55
CA ILE A 296 -2.16 -16.72 -30.61
C ILE A 296 -3.44 -16.28 -31.31
N ASP A 297 -3.69 -16.79 -32.51
CA ASP A 297 -4.97 -16.61 -33.19
C ASP A 297 -5.87 -17.79 -32.81
N LEU A 298 -6.97 -17.52 -32.12
CA LEU A 298 -7.86 -18.48 -31.50
C LEU A 298 -9.25 -18.39 -32.15
N PRO A 299 -9.59 -19.33 -33.05
CA PRO A 299 -10.89 -19.30 -33.73
C PRO A 299 -12.07 -19.50 -32.78
N ALA A 300 -13.20 -18.90 -33.13
CA ALA A 300 -14.47 -19.07 -32.45
C ALA A 300 -14.83 -20.55 -32.30
N GLY A 301 -15.32 -20.93 -31.12
CA GLY A 301 -15.76 -22.29 -30.81
C GLY A 301 -14.64 -23.27 -30.47
N THR A 302 -13.37 -22.89 -30.59
CA THR A 302 -12.23 -23.72 -30.19
C THR A 302 -12.32 -24.05 -28.70
N VAL A 303 -12.39 -25.35 -28.39
CA VAL A 303 -12.38 -25.84 -26.99
C VAL A 303 -10.93 -25.89 -26.52
N HIS A 304 -10.61 -25.02 -25.57
CA HIS A 304 -9.24 -24.79 -25.13
C HIS A 304 -9.18 -24.37 -23.65
N GLY A 305 -7.97 -24.27 -23.12
CA GLY A 305 -7.67 -23.69 -21.83
C GLY A 305 -6.20 -23.31 -21.73
N SER A 306 -5.83 -22.69 -20.62
CA SER A 306 -4.46 -22.26 -20.38
C SER A 306 -4.06 -22.42 -18.93
N THR A 307 -2.77 -22.64 -18.69
CA THR A 307 -2.17 -22.58 -17.36
C THR A 307 -0.95 -21.66 -17.38
N ALA A 308 -0.96 -20.62 -16.54
CA ALA A 308 0.16 -19.70 -16.39
C ALA A 308 1.39 -20.40 -15.81
N GLY A 309 2.58 -20.04 -16.31
CA GLY A 309 3.85 -20.60 -15.83
C GLY A 309 4.25 -20.07 -14.44
N ALA A 310 5.45 -20.45 -13.98
CA ALA A 310 5.94 -20.10 -12.64
C ALA A 310 6.12 -18.58 -12.39
N ALA A 311 6.29 -17.79 -13.44
CA ALA A 311 6.38 -16.32 -13.36
C ALA A 311 5.03 -15.62 -13.55
N GLY A 312 3.93 -16.36 -13.75
CA GLY A 312 2.66 -15.79 -14.19
C GLY A 312 2.64 -15.45 -15.68
N CYS A 313 1.61 -14.74 -16.12
CA CYS A 313 1.46 -14.29 -17.50
C CYS A 313 0.68 -12.98 -17.58
N HIS A 314 1.22 -11.98 -18.29
CA HIS A 314 0.49 -10.78 -18.70
C HIS A 314 0.24 -10.86 -20.20
N TYR A 315 -1.01 -10.66 -20.62
CA TYR A 315 -1.36 -10.78 -22.02
C TYR A 315 -2.59 -9.94 -22.37
N VAL A 316 -2.70 -9.58 -23.65
CA VAL A 316 -3.85 -8.86 -24.21
C VAL A 316 -4.71 -9.84 -24.99
N ILE A 317 -6.02 -9.80 -24.79
CA ILE A 317 -7.01 -10.48 -25.63
C ILE A 317 -7.69 -9.44 -26.51
N LYS A 318 -7.66 -9.68 -27.82
CA LYS A 318 -8.35 -8.88 -28.83
C LYS A 318 -9.45 -9.72 -29.48
N PRO A 319 -10.70 -9.57 -29.06
CA PRO A 319 -11.82 -10.24 -29.71
C PRO A 319 -12.15 -9.59 -31.06
N GLU A 320 -12.74 -10.37 -31.95
CA GLU A 320 -13.17 -9.93 -33.28
C GLU A 320 -14.06 -8.67 -33.18
N GLY A 321 -13.65 -7.61 -33.89
CA GLY A 321 -14.38 -6.35 -33.94
C GLY A 321 -14.46 -5.61 -32.60
N GLY A 322 -13.63 -5.95 -31.61
CA GLY A 322 -13.64 -5.31 -30.29
C GLY A 322 -14.88 -5.62 -29.45
N ARG A 323 -15.61 -6.69 -29.79
CA ARG A 323 -16.87 -7.09 -29.14
C ARG A 323 -16.59 -7.99 -27.94
N THR A 324 -17.46 -7.96 -26.94
CA THR A 324 -17.39 -8.93 -25.84
C THR A 324 -17.76 -10.33 -26.34
N ALA A 325 -16.83 -11.28 -26.23
CA ALA A 325 -17.10 -12.69 -26.55
C ALA A 325 -17.96 -13.34 -25.45
N VAL A 326 -18.88 -14.22 -25.86
CA VAL A 326 -19.59 -15.08 -24.92
C VAL A 326 -18.69 -16.28 -24.64
N THR A 327 -18.31 -16.45 -23.38
CA THR A 327 -17.47 -17.57 -22.92
C THR A 327 -18.35 -18.67 -22.33
N GLU A 328 -18.20 -19.88 -22.84
CA GLU A 328 -18.88 -21.08 -22.35
C GLU A 328 -17.85 -22.02 -21.72
N PHE A 329 -17.93 -22.20 -20.40
CA PHE A 329 -17.10 -23.16 -19.67
C PHE A 329 -17.70 -24.57 -19.74
N LEU A 330 -16.83 -25.56 -19.97
CA LEU A 330 -17.22 -26.95 -19.92
C LEU A 330 -17.24 -27.43 -18.46
N GLN A 331 -18.24 -28.23 -18.10
CA GLN A 331 -18.25 -28.91 -16.81
C GLN A 331 -17.10 -29.93 -16.75
N GLU A 332 -16.58 -30.22 -15.56
CA GLU A 332 -15.45 -31.13 -15.37
C GLU A 332 -15.67 -32.52 -16.00
N ALA A 333 -16.89 -33.05 -15.93
CA ALA A 333 -17.27 -34.31 -16.56
C ALA A 333 -17.20 -34.30 -18.10
N GLN A 334 -17.05 -33.12 -18.71
CA GLN A 334 -17.00 -32.89 -20.15
C GLN A 334 -15.60 -32.50 -20.63
N TRP A 335 -14.62 -32.40 -19.73
CA TRP A 335 -13.26 -32.03 -20.10
C TRP A 335 -12.63 -33.07 -21.03
N PRO A 336 -12.10 -32.67 -22.20
CA PRO A 336 -11.43 -33.60 -23.10
C PRO A 336 -10.22 -34.28 -22.45
N HIS A 337 -9.46 -33.52 -21.67
CA HIS A 337 -8.28 -33.98 -20.92
C HIS A 337 -8.19 -33.26 -19.57
N PRO A 338 -7.44 -33.80 -18.58
CA PRO A 338 -7.10 -33.06 -17.38
C PRO A 338 -6.36 -31.74 -17.74
N PRO A 339 -6.61 -30.63 -17.04
CA PRO A 339 -5.87 -29.39 -17.29
C PRO A 339 -4.37 -29.58 -17.03
N VAL A 340 -3.55 -28.92 -17.82
CA VAL A 340 -2.09 -28.99 -17.67
C VAL A 340 -1.68 -28.33 -16.36
N SER A 341 -0.95 -29.06 -15.51
CA SER A 341 -0.46 -28.53 -14.23
C SER A 341 0.67 -27.52 -14.44
N ALA A 342 0.81 -26.58 -13.51
CA ALA A 342 1.89 -25.59 -13.53
C ALA A 342 3.31 -26.23 -13.45
N GLU A 343 3.44 -27.42 -12.86
CA GLU A 343 4.72 -28.14 -12.75
C GLU A 343 5.15 -28.78 -14.07
N ALA A 344 4.20 -29.18 -14.91
CA ALA A 344 4.46 -29.67 -16.26
C ALA A 344 4.75 -28.53 -17.26
N ALA A 345 4.43 -27.29 -16.89
CA ALA A 345 4.63 -26.08 -17.69
C ALA A 345 6.02 -25.41 -17.52
N ARG A 346 7.01 -26.14 -16.99
CA ARG A 346 8.39 -25.66 -16.72
C ARG A 346 9.25 -25.54 -17.97
#